data_AF-A0A2D6QDA8-F1
#
_entry.id   AF-A0A2D6QDA8-F1
#
_cell.length_a   1.000
_cell.length_b   1.000
_cell.length_c   1.000
_cell.angle_alpha   90.00
_cell.angle_beta   90.00
_cell.angle_gamma   90.00
#
_symmetry.space_group_name_H-M   'P 1'
#
loop_
_entity.id
_entity.type
_entity.pdbx_description
1 polymer ?
#
loop_
_entity_poly.entity_id
_entity_poly.type
_entity_poly.pdbx_seq_one_letter_code
_entity_poly.pdbx_strand_id
1 'polypeptide(L)'
;MSDPPAISPFDWAIVVAYVVFALWVGIKYSKRAGKNVDEFFLSGRRLPWWIAGTSMVATTFASDTPLVITGWVRDSGIWMNWYWWCLAAGGMLTVFLFSRYWRRGEVMTTAELAELRYGGLEARMLRGFLGFYQAAITNTIILCWVILAAAKIMDVLFDVDKTASVAIACLLALAYSMMAGFWGVVVTDMVQFVMAMVGSVTLAIFSWRAVGGASGVLAAAGKSEGGFTPDTLAFFPHAGGAGEPFWTVSLAAVCVFL
;
A
#
# COMPACT_ATOMS: atom_id res chain seq x y z
N MET A 1 27.93 -15.44 -2.84
CA MET A 1 27.35 -14.13 -3.18
C MET A 1 27.68 -13.90 -4.64
N SER A 2 26.70 -14.08 -5.53
CA SER A 2 26.81 -13.64 -6.92
C SER A 2 26.83 -12.11 -6.91
N ASP A 3 27.72 -11.50 -7.69
CA ASP A 3 27.73 -10.05 -7.88
C ASP A 3 26.31 -9.57 -8.24
N PRO A 4 25.83 -8.45 -7.67
CA PRO A 4 24.52 -7.92 -8.01
C PRO A 4 24.45 -7.68 -9.52
N PRO A 5 23.30 -7.96 -10.16
CA PRO A 5 23.17 -7.74 -11.60
C PRO A 5 23.46 -6.27 -11.92
N ALA A 6 24.46 -6.02 -12.76
CA ALA A 6 24.83 -4.67 -13.15
C ALA A 6 23.63 -3.99 -13.83
N ILE A 7 23.16 -2.90 -13.23
CA ILE A 7 22.03 -2.12 -13.73
C ILE A 7 22.39 -1.57 -15.11
N SER A 8 21.54 -1.84 -16.11
CA SER A 8 21.75 -1.37 -17.47
C SER A 8 21.53 0.14 -17.54
N PRO A 9 22.23 0.87 -18.45
CA PRO A 9 21.88 2.25 -18.77
C PRO A 9 20.39 2.43 -19.14
N PHE A 10 19.75 1.38 -19.66
CA PHE A 10 18.33 1.36 -19.94
C PHE A 10 17.46 1.44 -18.68
N ASP A 11 17.85 0.74 -17.61
CA ASP A 11 17.11 0.76 -16.34
C ASP A 11 17.19 2.15 -15.69
N TRP A 12 18.36 2.80 -15.75
CA TRP A 12 18.53 4.18 -15.33
C TRP A 12 17.67 5.16 -16.14
N ALA A 13 17.54 4.94 -17.45
CA ALA A 13 16.67 5.76 -18.29
C ALA A 13 15.20 5.66 -17.84
N ILE A 14 14.73 4.47 -17.44
CA ILE A 14 13.37 4.27 -16.90
C ILE A 14 13.18 5.03 -15.59
N VAL A 15 14.14 4.93 -14.66
CA VAL A 15 14.09 5.64 -13.37
C VAL A 15 14.04 7.15 -13.58
N VAL A 16 14.93 7.69 -14.42
CA VAL A 16 14.96 9.12 -14.73
C VAL A 16 13.68 9.58 -15.42
N ALA A 17 13.17 8.81 -16.39
CA ALA A 17 11.92 9.13 -17.07
C ALA A 17 10.75 9.19 -16.08
N TYR A 18 10.68 8.27 -15.13
CA TYR A 18 9.68 8.27 -14.07
C TYR A 18 9.80 9.49 -13.14
N VAL A 19 11.01 9.83 -12.68
CA VAL A 19 11.24 11.01 -11.83
C VAL A 19 10.83 12.29 -12.55
N VAL A 20 11.22 12.44 -13.83
CA VAL A 20 10.81 13.57 -14.67
C VAL A 20 9.29 13.63 -14.82
N PHE A 21 8.64 12.49 -15.05
CA PHE A 21 7.18 12.40 -15.10
C PHE A 21 6.52 12.86 -13.80
N ALA A 22 6.98 12.37 -12.64
CA ALA A 22 6.43 12.73 -11.34
C ALA A 22 6.57 14.24 -11.06
N LEU A 23 7.74 14.82 -11.34
CA LEU A 23 7.97 16.25 -11.21
C LEU A 23 7.10 17.07 -12.19
N TRP A 24 6.95 16.60 -13.42
CA TRP A 24 6.07 17.24 -14.41
C TRP A 24 4.61 17.23 -13.94
N VAL A 25 4.11 16.13 -13.38
CA VAL A 25 2.76 16.05 -12.79
C VAL A 25 2.64 17.06 -11.64
N GLY A 26 3.64 17.12 -10.76
CA GLY A 26 3.70 18.10 -9.67
C GLY A 26 3.58 19.55 -10.15
N ILE A 27 4.37 19.94 -11.14
CA ILE A 27 4.35 21.28 -11.71
C ILE A 27 3.02 21.56 -12.42
N LYS A 28 2.51 20.60 -13.20
CA LYS A 28 1.27 20.76 -13.98
C LYS A 28 0.06 21.01 -13.07
N TYR A 29 -0.03 20.30 -11.95
CA TYR A 29 -1.15 20.43 -11.02
C TYR A 29 -0.95 21.45 -9.91
N SER A 30 0.26 22.01 -9.74
CA SER A 30 0.55 23.06 -8.75
C SER A 30 -0.41 24.26 -8.77
N LYS A 31 -0.71 24.80 -9.96
CA LYS A 31 -1.66 25.92 -10.11
C LYS A 31 -3.08 25.57 -9.67
N ARG A 32 -3.45 24.29 -9.77
CA ARG A 32 -4.76 23.79 -9.34
C ARG A 32 -4.76 23.57 -7.82
N ALA A 33 -3.72 22.93 -7.30
CA ALA A 33 -3.55 22.67 -5.87
C ALA A 33 -3.54 23.97 -5.04
N GLY A 34 -2.96 25.06 -5.56
CA GLY A 34 -2.88 26.34 -4.86
C GLY A 34 -4.17 27.17 -4.83
N LYS A 35 -5.29 26.70 -5.42
CA LYS A 35 -6.53 27.50 -5.51
C LYS A 35 -7.21 27.70 -4.15
N ASN A 36 -7.37 26.63 -3.40
CA ASN A 36 -7.93 26.63 -2.04
C ASN A 36 -7.64 25.28 -1.36
N VAL A 37 -7.93 25.22 -0.06
CA VAL A 37 -7.69 24.04 0.78
C VAL A 37 -8.50 22.82 0.29
N ASP A 38 -9.74 23.02 -0.15
CA ASP A 38 -10.60 21.96 -0.69
C ASP A 38 -10.06 21.35 -1.99
N GLU A 39 -9.45 22.15 -2.87
CA GLU A 39 -8.82 21.66 -4.09
C GLU A 39 -7.53 20.91 -3.77
N PHE A 40 -6.77 21.37 -2.76
CA PHE A 40 -5.55 20.69 -2.32
C PHE A 40 -5.83 19.31 -1.73
N PHE A 41 -6.81 19.18 -0.81
CA PHE A 41 -7.06 17.93 -0.09
C PHE A 41 -8.16 17.06 -0.72
N LEU A 42 -9.18 17.64 -1.33
CA LEU A 42 -10.35 16.91 -1.86
C LEU A 42 -10.46 16.98 -3.38
N SER A 43 -9.56 17.72 -4.07
CA SER A 43 -9.63 17.97 -5.51
C SER A 43 -10.99 18.50 -5.98
N GLY A 44 -11.62 19.35 -5.16
CA GLY A 44 -12.94 19.90 -5.43
C GLY A 44 -14.05 18.84 -5.49
N ARG A 45 -13.82 17.63 -4.96
CA ARG A 45 -14.78 16.50 -4.91
C ARG A 45 -15.28 16.04 -6.28
N ARG A 46 -14.50 16.28 -7.33
CA ARG A 46 -14.84 15.97 -8.74
C ARG A 46 -14.04 14.80 -9.32
N LEU A 47 -13.38 14.02 -8.46
CA LEU A 47 -12.64 12.85 -8.89
C LEU A 47 -13.62 11.77 -9.42
N PRO A 48 -13.39 11.23 -10.62
CA PRO A 48 -14.10 10.04 -11.08
C PRO A 48 -13.88 8.88 -10.11
N TRP A 49 -14.94 8.13 -9.83
CA TRP A 49 -14.91 7.05 -8.84
C TRP A 49 -13.84 5.99 -9.11
N TRP A 50 -13.56 5.70 -10.38
CA TRP A 50 -12.57 4.70 -10.77
C TRP A 50 -11.14 5.18 -10.50
N ILE A 51 -10.86 6.47 -10.70
CA ILE A 51 -9.56 7.06 -10.38
C ILE A 51 -9.35 7.06 -8.85
N ALA A 52 -10.36 7.50 -8.09
CA ALA A 52 -10.31 7.50 -6.64
C ALA A 52 -10.15 6.08 -6.06
N GLY A 53 -10.87 5.10 -6.62
CA GLY A 53 -10.76 3.70 -6.23
C GLY A 53 -9.38 3.11 -6.54
N THR A 54 -8.84 3.36 -7.72
CA THR A 54 -7.48 2.90 -8.08
C THR A 54 -6.42 3.53 -7.19
N SER A 55 -6.49 4.83 -6.90
CA SER A 55 -5.53 5.48 -5.99
C SER A 55 -5.63 4.95 -4.55
N MET A 56 -6.84 4.62 -4.09
CA MET A 56 -7.01 3.96 -2.78
C MET A 56 -6.29 2.61 -2.71
N VAL A 57 -6.37 1.80 -3.77
CA VAL A 57 -5.66 0.51 -3.85
C VAL A 57 -4.16 0.71 -4.08
N ALA A 58 -3.76 1.71 -4.87
CA ALA A 58 -2.36 2.05 -5.09
C ALA A 58 -1.66 2.47 -3.79
N THR A 59 -2.36 3.24 -2.95
CA THR A 59 -1.86 3.70 -1.65
C THR A 59 -1.56 2.53 -0.71
N THR A 60 -2.35 1.45 -0.78
CA THR A 60 -2.11 0.25 0.04
C THR A 60 -1.09 -0.70 -0.58
N PHE A 61 -0.74 -0.53 -1.86
CA PHE A 61 0.25 -1.33 -2.56
C PHE A 61 1.63 -0.66 -2.52
N ALA A 62 2.19 -0.51 -1.32
CA ALA A 62 3.51 0.09 -1.10
C ALA A 62 4.64 -0.96 -1.18
N SER A 63 5.89 -0.51 -1.08
CA SER A 63 7.10 -1.35 -1.24
C SER A 63 7.22 -2.49 -0.22
N ASP A 64 6.58 -2.37 0.94
CA ASP A 64 6.51 -3.39 1.98
C ASP A 64 5.54 -4.53 1.64
N THR A 65 4.43 -4.23 0.95
CA THR A 65 3.33 -5.18 0.77
C THR A 65 3.75 -6.44 0.00
N PRO A 66 4.43 -6.37 -1.17
CA PRO A 66 4.91 -7.57 -1.85
C PRO A 66 5.87 -8.40 -0.98
N LEU A 67 6.70 -7.73 -0.17
CA LEU A 67 7.68 -8.39 0.69
C LEU A 67 7.01 -9.15 1.84
N VAL A 68 5.97 -8.56 2.44
CA VAL A 68 5.17 -9.17 3.50
C VAL A 68 4.36 -10.34 2.97
N ILE A 69 3.63 -10.16 1.86
CA ILE A 69 2.77 -11.21 1.29
C ILE A 69 3.60 -12.40 0.81
N THR A 70 4.73 -12.16 0.13
CA THR A 70 5.62 -13.27 -0.28
C THR A 70 6.24 -14.00 0.92
N GLY A 71 6.58 -13.28 2.00
CA GLY A 71 7.00 -13.88 3.26
C GLY A 71 5.93 -14.76 3.89
N TRP A 72 4.69 -14.27 4.01
CA TRP A 72 3.57 -15.04 4.55
C TRP A 72 3.28 -16.31 3.76
N VAL A 73 3.27 -16.20 2.42
CA VAL A 73 3.04 -17.35 1.54
C VAL A 73 4.18 -18.37 1.64
N ARG A 74 5.42 -17.91 1.80
CA ARG A 74 6.59 -18.77 1.96
C ARG A 74 6.61 -19.50 3.30
N ASP A 75 6.25 -18.82 4.39
CA ASP A 75 6.44 -19.35 5.75
C ASP A 75 5.21 -20.12 6.25
N SER A 76 4.00 -19.68 5.89
CA SER A 76 2.74 -20.21 6.45
C SER A 76 1.73 -20.65 5.39
N GLY A 77 1.90 -20.23 4.13
CA GLY A 77 1.09 -20.68 3.00
C GLY A 77 0.10 -19.64 2.45
N ILE A 78 -0.61 -20.03 1.40
CA ILE A 78 -1.48 -19.16 0.59
C ILE A 78 -2.66 -18.63 1.40
N TRP A 79 -3.19 -19.42 2.33
CA TRP A 79 -4.36 -19.06 3.14
C TRP A 79 -4.15 -17.79 3.99
N MET A 80 -2.91 -17.40 4.32
CA MET A 80 -2.64 -16.15 5.05
C MET A 80 -3.13 -14.90 4.31
N ASN A 81 -3.32 -14.97 2.98
CA ASN A 81 -3.90 -13.86 2.21
C ASN A 81 -5.33 -13.52 2.65
N TRP A 82 -6.04 -14.43 3.33
CA TRP A 82 -7.37 -14.14 3.85
C TRP A 82 -7.37 -13.04 4.91
N TYR A 83 -6.27 -12.82 5.66
CA TYR A 83 -6.15 -11.65 6.53
C TYR A 83 -6.33 -10.36 5.74
N TRP A 84 -5.72 -10.27 4.55
CA TRP A 84 -5.84 -9.12 3.68
C TRP A 84 -7.24 -8.99 3.07
N TRP A 85 -7.86 -10.11 2.69
CA TRP A 85 -9.19 -10.11 2.09
C TRP A 85 -10.31 -9.79 3.08
N CYS A 86 -10.19 -10.24 4.32
CA CYS A 86 -11.10 -9.86 5.40
C CYS A 86 -11.04 -8.35 5.67
N LEU A 87 -9.84 -7.75 5.64
CA LEU A 87 -9.69 -6.29 5.73
C LEU A 87 -10.33 -5.57 4.55
N ALA A 88 -10.14 -6.06 3.32
CA ALA A 88 -10.77 -5.47 2.13
C ALA A 88 -12.32 -5.56 2.20
N ALA A 89 -12.87 -6.69 2.65
CA ALA A 89 -14.30 -6.88 2.84
C ALA A 89 -14.86 -5.97 3.93
N GLY A 90 -14.17 -5.86 5.07
CA GLY A 90 -14.52 -4.93 6.16
C GLY A 90 -14.55 -3.49 5.66
N GLY A 91 -13.48 -3.03 5.01
CA GLY A 91 -13.39 -1.69 4.44
C GLY A 91 -14.49 -1.40 3.41
N MET A 92 -14.85 -2.37 2.56
CA MET A 92 -15.96 -2.23 1.62
C MET A 92 -17.30 -2.04 2.33
N LEU A 93 -17.56 -2.80 3.40
CA LEU A 93 -18.76 -2.66 4.20
C LEU A 93 -18.82 -1.30 4.90
N THR A 94 -17.70 -0.84 5.48
CA THR A 94 -17.58 0.49 6.08
C THR A 94 -17.88 1.59 5.06
N VAL A 95 -17.32 1.51 3.85
CA VAL A 95 -17.61 2.47 2.77
C VAL A 95 -19.08 2.43 2.38
N PHE A 96 -19.68 1.24 2.24
CA PHE A 96 -21.09 1.11 1.88
C PHE A 96 -22.03 1.72 2.92
N LEU A 97 -21.78 1.46 4.20
CA LEU A 97 -22.61 1.94 5.31
C LEU A 97 -22.39 3.44 5.59
N PHE A 98 -21.14 3.89 5.56
CA PHE A 98 -20.77 5.19 6.09
C PHE A 98 -20.53 6.29 5.04
N SER A 99 -20.24 5.95 3.77
CA SER A 99 -19.94 6.95 2.73
C SER A 99 -21.03 8.03 2.58
N ARG A 100 -22.29 7.68 2.83
CA ARG A 100 -23.41 8.63 2.83
C ARG A 100 -23.28 9.70 3.91
N TYR A 101 -22.79 9.37 5.10
CA TYR A 101 -22.58 10.33 6.18
C TYR A 101 -21.44 11.29 5.87
N TRP A 102 -20.31 10.77 5.34
CA TRP A 102 -19.19 11.59 4.89
C TRP A 102 -19.61 12.57 3.80
N ARG A 103 -20.41 12.12 2.82
CA ARG A 103 -20.88 12.99 1.73
C ARG A 103 -21.90 14.04 2.20
N ARG A 104 -22.69 13.76 3.24
CA ARG A 104 -23.65 14.70 3.82
C ARG A 104 -23.02 15.71 4.78
N GLY A 105 -22.04 15.27 5.57
CA GLY A 105 -21.36 16.11 6.55
C GLY A 105 -20.35 17.05 5.91
N GLU A 106 -20.02 16.86 4.62
CA GLU A 106 -19.05 17.67 3.88
C GLU A 106 -17.71 17.82 4.62
N VAL A 107 -17.35 16.81 5.39
CA VAL A 107 -16.16 16.80 6.25
C VAL A 107 -14.90 16.56 5.43
N MET A 108 -13.81 17.18 5.87
CA MET A 108 -12.48 16.99 5.29
C MET A 108 -11.72 15.85 5.95
N THR A 109 -11.94 15.62 7.26
CA THR A 109 -11.25 14.56 8.01
C THR A 109 -12.24 13.61 8.68
N THR A 110 -11.80 12.38 8.93
CA THR A 110 -12.61 11.39 9.67
C THR A 110 -12.92 11.85 11.10
N ALA A 111 -11.94 12.48 11.76
CA ALA A 111 -12.08 13.01 13.12
C ALA A 111 -13.10 14.16 13.21
N GLU A 112 -13.28 14.94 12.13
CA GLU A 112 -14.30 15.98 12.06
C GLU A 112 -15.72 15.42 12.07
N LEU A 113 -15.96 14.25 11.47
CA LEU A 113 -17.26 13.61 11.54
C LEU A 113 -17.61 13.19 12.97
N ALA A 114 -16.63 12.71 13.74
CA ALA A 114 -16.82 12.38 15.15
C ALA A 114 -17.19 13.64 15.97
N GLU A 115 -16.53 14.77 15.70
CA GLU A 115 -16.88 16.04 16.32
C GLU A 115 -18.31 16.48 15.99
N LEU A 116 -18.72 16.41 14.72
CA LEU A 116 -20.09 16.74 14.30
C LEU A 116 -21.14 15.83 14.93
N ARG A 117 -20.80 14.55 15.16
CA ARG A 117 -21.74 13.56 15.69
C ARG A 117 -22.02 13.72 17.18
N TYR A 118 -20.98 14.03 17.96
CA TYR A 118 -21.04 14.05 19.43
C TYR A 118 -21.09 15.47 20.01
N GLY A 119 -20.49 16.46 19.33
CA GLY A 119 -20.46 17.85 19.77
C GLY A 119 -19.70 18.09 21.09
N GLY A 120 -19.57 19.36 21.47
CA GLY A 120 -18.98 19.75 22.75
C GLY A 120 -17.45 19.80 22.79
N LEU A 121 -16.91 20.14 23.97
CA LEU A 121 -15.48 20.28 24.21
C LEU A 121 -14.75 18.94 24.12
N GLU A 122 -15.36 17.88 24.65
CA GLU A 122 -14.79 16.52 24.66
C GLU A 122 -14.58 16.01 23.23
N ALA A 123 -15.54 16.21 22.32
CA ALA A 123 -15.41 15.78 20.93
C ALA A 123 -14.35 16.58 20.16
N ARG A 124 -14.16 17.87 20.48
CA ARG A 124 -13.06 18.69 19.93
C ARG A 124 -11.69 18.20 20.39
N MET A 125 -11.56 17.89 21.69
CA MET A 125 -10.33 17.32 22.24
C MET A 125 -10.03 15.97 21.60
N LEU A 126 -11.06 15.12 21.44
CA LEU A 126 -10.92 13.84 20.74
C LEU A 126 -10.51 14.01 19.28
N ARG A 127 -11.07 15.00 18.55
CA ARG A 127 -10.64 15.32 17.18
C ARG A 127 -9.17 15.68 17.11
N GLY A 128 -8.71 16.56 18.02
CA GLY A 128 -7.30 16.96 18.10
C GLY A 128 -6.39 15.77 18.41
N PHE A 129 -6.79 14.94 19.39
CA PHE A 129 -6.06 13.73 19.75
C PHE A 129 -6.00 12.72 18.61
N LEU A 130 -7.12 12.40 17.97
CA LEU A 130 -7.16 11.46 16.84
C LEU A 130 -6.36 11.96 15.65
N GLY A 131 -6.43 13.27 15.36
CA GLY A 131 -5.62 13.91 14.33
C GLY A 131 -4.12 13.75 14.61
N PHE A 132 -3.68 14.05 15.83
CA PHE A 132 -2.28 13.88 16.24
C PHE A 132 -1.87 12.40 16.23
N TYR A 133 -2.67 11.52 16.82
CA TYR A 133 -2.39 10.09 16.89
C TYR A 133 -2.22 9.49 15.49
N GLN A 134 -3.15 9.75 14.57
CA GLN A 134 -3.08 9.23 13.21
C GLN A 134 -1.93 9.84 12.41
N ALA A 135 -1.75 11.17 12.48
CA ALA A 135 -0.74 11.85 11.66
C ALA A 135 0.70 11.69 12.18
N ALA A 136 0.91 11.75 13.50
CA ALA A 136 2.24 11.76 14.10
C ALA A 136 2.71 10.38 14.55
N ILE A 137 1.81 9.49 15.00
CA ILE A 137 2.19 8.17 15.53
C ILE A 137 1.96 7.11 14.46
N THR A 138 0.70 6.86 14.07
CA THR A 138 0.36 5.77 13.15
C THR A 138 1.04 5.93 11.80
N ASN A 139 0.91 7.11 11.18
CA ASN A 139 1.51 7.37 9.87
C ASN A 139 3.04 7.30 9.90
N THR A 140 3.69 7.76 10.98
CA THR A 140 5.15 7.64 11.13
C THR A 140 5.60 6.18 11.20
N ILE A 141 4.89 5.35 11.97
CA ILE A 141 5.20 3.91 12.06
C ILE A 141 5.05 3.23 10.70
N ILE A 142 3.97 3.52 9.98
CA ILE A 142 3.72 2.99 8.63
C ILE A 142 4.84 3.43 7.67
N LEU A 143 5.17 4.73 7.65
CA LEU A 143 6.24 5.25 6.80
C LEU A 143 7.60 4.63 7.12
N CYS A 144 7.95 4.44 8.40
CA CYS A 144 9.16 3.74 8.80
C CYS A 144 9.22 2.33 8.22
N TRP A 145 8.10 1.60 8.25
CA TRP A 145 8.02 0.25 7.69
C TRP A 145 8.19 0.25 6.16
N VAL A 146 7.50 1.14 5.46
CA VAL A 146 7.57 1.29 4.00
C VAL A 146 8.99 1.68 3.56
N ILE A 147 9.60 2.66 4.23
CA ILE A 147 10.96 3.14 3.96
C ILE A 147 12.00 2.03 4.22
N LEU A 148 11.82 1.24 5.29
CA LEU A 148 12.70 0.11 5.57
C LEU A 148 12.60 -0.97 4.47
N ALA A 149 11.39 -1.27 4.00
CA ALA A 149 11.20 -2.19 2.89
C ALA A 149 11.83 -1.67 1.59
N ALA A 150 11.66 -0.37 1.29
CA ALA A 150 12.32 0.27 0.17
C ALA A 150 13.85 0.17 0.28
N ALA A 151 14.42 0.43 1.47
CA ALA A 151 15.85 0.31 1.71
C ALA A 151 16.38 -1.12 1.45
N LYS A 152 15.64 -2.16 1.86
CA LYS A 152 15.99 -3.56 1.57
C LYS A 152 15.96 -3.87 0.08
N ILE A 153 14.98 -3.33 -0.66
CA ILE A 153 14.89 -3.49 -2.11
C ILE A 153 16.08 -2.80 -2.80
N MET A 154 16.42 -1.58 -2.37
CA MET A 154 17.53 -0.81 -2.92
C MET A 154 18.88 -1.51 -2.66
N ASP A 155 19.09 -2.08 -1.46
CA ASP A 155 20.31 -2.81 -1.08
C ASP A 155 20.58 -4.04 -1.98
N VAL A 156 19.52 -4.66 -2.50
CA VAL A 156 19.62 -5.85 -3.35
C VAL A 156 19.77 -5.48 -4.83
N LEU A 157 19.13 -4.39 -5.27
CA LEU A 157 19.11 -3.96 -6.67
C LEU A 157 20.30 -3.08 -7.04
N PHE A 158 20.69 -2.16 -6.15
CA PHE A 158 21.69 -1.14 -6.41
C PHE A 158 22.90 -1.37 -5.52
N ASP A 159 24.09 -1.40 -6.12
CA ASP A 159 25.36 -1.37 -5.39
C ASP A 159 25.72 0.08 -4.98
N VAL A 160 24.73 0.81 -4.46
CA VAL A 160 24.83 2.23 -4.08
C VAL A 160 24.41 2.36 -2.63
N ASP A 161 24.90 3.39 -1.92
CA ASP A 161 24.46 3.66 -0.55
C ASP A 161 22.93 3.74 -0.46
N LYS A 162 22.34 2.74 0.22
CA LYS A 162 20.89 2.60 0.35
C LYS A 162 20.27 3.79 1.09
N THR A 163 20.99 4.35 2.05
CA THR A 163 20.50 5.45 2.88
C THR A 163 20.30 6.71 2.04
N ALA A 164 21.32 7.09 1.27
CA ALA A 164 21.27 8.21 0.34
C ALA A 164 20.19 8.00 -0.74
N SER A 165 20.12 6.79 -1.31
CA SER A 165 19.17 6.49 -2.38
C SER A 165 17.71 6.61 -1.92
N VAL A 166 17.40 6.06 -0.74
CA VAL A 166 16.06 6.16 -0.14
C VAL A 166 15.76 7.59 0.30
N ALA A 167 16.72 8.31 0.89
CA ALA A 167 16.55 9.70 1.27
C ALA A 167 16.21 10.59 0.07
N ILE A 168 16.91 10.43 -1.06
CA ILE A 168 16.64 11.14 -2.31
C ILE A 168 15.24 10.81 -2.82
N ALA A 169 14.86 9.52 -2.85
CA ALA A 169 13.53 9.11 -3.28
C ALA A 169 12.42 9.73 -2.41
N CYS A 170 12.59 9.72 -1.09
CA CYS A 170 11.65 10.36 -0.15
C CYS A 170 11.56 11.87 -0.35
N LEU A 171 12.69 12.55 -0.55
CA LEU A 171 12.72 14.00 -0.80
C LEU A 171 12.02 14.36 -2.11
N LEU A 172 12.25 13.60 -3.18
CA LEU A 172 11.55 13.78 -4.44
C LEU A 172 10.05 13.54 -4.29
N ALA A 173 9.66 12.46 -3.59
CA ALA A 173 8.27 12.13 -3.32
C ALA A 173 7.56 13.23 -2.54
N LEU A 174 8.21 13.75 -1.49
CA LEU A 174 7.70 14.86 -0.71
C LEU A 174 7.57 16.13 -1.56
N ALA A 175 8.59 16.47 -2.34
CA ALA A 175 8.60 17.68 -3.17
C ALA A 175 7.46 17.67 -4.19
N TYR A 176 7.31 16.59 -4.98
CA TYR A 176 6.25 16.56 -5.99
C TYR A 176 4.86 16.48 -5.35
N SER A 177 4.67 15.72 -4.26
CA SER A 177 3.35 15.56 -3.63
C SER A 177 2.86 16.85 -2.99
N MET A 178 3.74 17.59 -2.31
CA MET A 178 3.44 18.91 -1.76
C MET A 178 3.06 19.92 -2.86
N MET A 179 3.68 19.82 -4.04
CA MET A 179 3.36 20.69 -5.17
C MET A 179 2.07 20.29 -5.88
N ALA A 180 1.81 18.99 -6.08
CA ALA A 180 0.76 18.51 -6.96
C ALA A 180 -0.65 18.58 -6.35
N GLY A 181 -0.76 18.57 -5.02
CA GLY A 181 -2.04 18.36 -4.32
C GLY A 181 -2.66 16.99 -4.61
N PHE A 182 -3.84 16.73 -4.05
CA PHE A 182 -4.47 15.41 -4.13
C PHE A 182 -4.69 14.92 -5.56
N TRP A 183 -5.08 15.79 -6.50
CA TRP A 183 -5.31 15.39 -7.89
C TRP A 183 -4.01 14.90 -8.56
N GLY A 184 -2.89 15.58 -8.32
CA GLY A 184 -1.62 15.18 -8.89
C GLY A 184 -1.10 13.86 -8.29
N VAL A 185 -1.26 13.68 -6.97
CA VAL A 185 -0.93 12.42 -6.30
C VAL A 185 -1.72 11.26 -6.89
N VAL A 186 -3.04 11.43 -7.03
CA VAL A 186 -3.91 10.41 -7.61
C VAL A 186 -3.52 10.03 -9.06
N VAL A 187 -3.03 11.00 -9.85
CA VAL A 187 -2.52 10.73 -11.21
C VAL A 187 -1.20 9.97 -11.17
N THR A 188 -0.28 10.32 -10.27
CA THR A 188 0.97 9.57 -10.10
C THR A 188 0.70 8.14 -9.63
N ASP A 189 -0.24 7.97 -8.70
CA ASP A 189 -0.65 6.67 -8.15
C ASP A 189 -1.15 5.74 -9.26
N MET A 190 -1.97 6.25 -10.18
CA MET A 190 -2.47 5.46 -11.31
C MET A 190 -1.32 4.89 -12.15
N VAL A 191 -0.31 5.71 -12.45
CA VAL A 191 0.83 5.28 -13.27
C VAL A 191 1.71 4.30 -12.48
N GLN A 192 2.00 4.61 -11.21
CA GLN A 192 2.75 3.73 -10.31
C GLN A 192 2.06 2.37 -10.17
N PHE A 193 0.74 2.36 -9.97
CA PHE A 193 -0.03 1.14 -9.82
C PHE A 193 -0.01 0.28 -11.08
N VAL A 194 -0.16 0.88 -12.27
CA VAL A 194 -0.07 0.14 -13.54
C VAL A 194 1.33 -0.44 -13.71
N MET A 195 2.39 0.34 -13.46
CA MET A 195 3.77 -0.16 -13.55
C MET A 195 4.02 -1.29 -12.55
N ALA A 196 3.55 -1.14 -11.31
CA ALA A 196 3.69 -2.14 -10.26
C ALA A 196 2.96 -3.43 -10.61
N MET A 197 1.70 -3.35 -11.07
CA MET A 197 0.91 -4.50 -11.50
C MET A 197 1.54 -5.24 -12.67
N VAL A 198 1.98 -4.52 -13.71
CA VAL A 198 2.69 -5.12 -14.85
C VAL A 198 3.97 -5.80 -14.39
N GLY A 199 4.75 -5.14 -13.52
CA GLY A 199 5.98 -5.69 -12.94
C GLY A 199 5.73 -6.97 -12.14
N SER A 200 4.74 -6.96 -11.24
CA SER A 200 4.39 -8.12 -10.43
C SER A 200 3.89 -9.31 -11.26
N VAL A 201 3.02 -9.07 -12.26
CA VAL A 201 2.53 -10.14 -13.15
C VAL A 201 3.67 -10.71 -14.00
N THR A 202 4.53 -9.85 -14.53
CA THR A 202 5.68 -10.27 -15.34
C THR A 202 6.66 -11.11 -14.51
N LEU A 203 6.96 -10.66 -13.28
CA LEU A 203 7.80 -11.41 -12.34
C LEU A 203 7.17 -12.78 -12.03
N ALA A 204 5.87 -12.84 -11.74
CA ALA A 204 5.18 -14.09 -11.47
C ALA A 204 5.28 -15.08 -12.64
N ILE A 205 5.12 -14.61 -13.88
CA ILE A 205 5.25 -15.44 -15.09
C ILE A 205 6.68 -15.99 -15.23
N PHE A 206 7.70 -15.15 -15.05
CA PHE A 206 9.08 -15.58 -15.15
C PHE A 206 9.48 -16.54 -14.03
N SER A 207 9.07 -16.27 -12.78
CA SER A 207 9.30 -17.15 -11.65
C SER A 207 8.63 -18.52 -11.86
N TRP A 208 7.38 -18.55 -12.35
CA TRP A 208 6.67 -19.79 -12.66
C TRP A 208 7.41 -20.64 -13.69
N ARG A 209 7.92 -20.01 -14.76
CA ARG A 209 8.70 -20.69 -15.79
C ARG A 209 10.05 -21.18 -15.26
N ALA A 210 10.74 -20.37 -14.47
CA ALA A 210 12.05 -20.70 -13.89
C ALA A 210 11.98 -21.90 -12.93
N VAL A 211 10.89 -22.03 -12.17
CA VAL A 211 10.68 -23.17 -11.27
C VAL A 211 10.32 -24.45 -12.05
N GLY A 212 9.92 -24.36 -13.32
CA GLY A 212 9.48 -25.51 -14.12
C GLY A 212 7.98 -25.80 -14.01
N GLY A 213 7.18 -24.78 -13.64
CA GLY A 213 5.73 -24.88 -13.51
C GLY A 213 5.27 -25.67 -12.27
N ALA A 214 4.06 -26.25 -12.36
CA ALA A 214 3.40 -26.88 -11.22
C ALA A 214 4.22 -28.05 -10.62
N SER A 215 4.84 -28.85 -11.48
CA SER A 215 5.70 -29.97 -11.04
C SER A 215 6.92 -29.48 -10.27
N GLY A 216 7.52 -28.38 -10.71
CA GLY A 216 8.64 -27.75 -10.01
C GLY A 216 8.26 -27.17 -8.65
N VAL A 217 7.10 -26.52 -8.56
CA VAL A 217 6.57 -25.99 -7.30
C VAL A 217 6.28 -27.14 -6.32
N LEU A 218 5.63 -28.21 -6.78
CA LEU A 218 5.34 -29.38 -5.95
C LEU A 218 6.60 -30.14 -5.53
N ALA A 219 7.60 -30.23 -6.41
CA ALA A 219 8.89 -30.84 -6.08
C ALA A 219 9.70 -29.99 -5.08
N ALA A 220 9.64 -28.66 -5.19
CA ALA A 220 10.25 -27.76 -4.22
C ALA A 220 9.53 -27.83 -2.86
N ALA A 221 8.19 -27.91 -2.88
CA ALA A 221 7.38 -28.11 -1.69
C ALA A 221 7.72 -29.42 -0.97
N GLY A 222 7.82 -30.53 -1.71
CA GLY A 222 8.13 -31.85 -1.15
C GLY A 222 9.56 -32.02 -0.62
N LYS A 223 10.49 -31.13 -0.98
CA LYS A 223 11.88 -31.13 -0.48
C LYS A 223 12.11 -30.19 0.71
N SER A 224 11.13 -29.36 1.03
CA SER A 224 11.20 -28.47 2.18
C SER A 224 11.01 -29.29 3.46
N GLU A 225 12.09 -29.60 4.19
CA GLU A 225 12.08 -30.38 5.44
C GLU A 225 11.33 -29.70 6.62
N GLY A 226 10.47 -28.71 6.35
CA GLY A 226 9.64 -28.06 7.37
C GLY A 226 8.75 -26.89 6.93
N GLY A 227 8.67 -26.54 5.64
CA GLY A 227 8.04 -25.28 5.21
C GLY A 227 6.82 -25.40 4.27
N PHE A 228 6.60 -26.54 3.59
CA PHE A 228 5.50 -26.67 2.64
C PHE A 228 4.75 -28.00 2.83
N THR A 229 3.78 -28.01 3.74
CA THR A 229 2.77 -29.09 3.80
C THR A 229 1.71 -28.89 2.71
N PRO A 230 0.93 -29.91 2.31
CA PRO A 230 -0.23 -29.72 1.41
C PRO A 230 -1.17 -28.59 1.88
N ASP A 231 -1.23 -28.34 3.19
CA ASP A 231 -2.00 -27.26 3.79
C ASP A 231 -1.47 -25.85 3.46
N THR A 232 -0.19 -25.71 3.11
CA THR A 232 0.39 -24.42 2.67
C THR A 232 -0.10 -23.98 1.30
N LEU A 233 -0.52 -24.93 0.45
CA LEU A 233 -1.16 -24.64 -0.83
C LEU A 233 -2.69 -24.48 -0.71
N ALA A 234 -3.25 -24.74 0.46
CA ALA A 234 -4.67 -24.56 0.67
C ALA A 234 -5.03 -23.09 0.54
N PHE A 235 -6.07 -22.86 -0.23
CA PHE A 235 -6.62 -21.54 -0.42
C PHE A 235 -7.38 -21.06 0.82
N PHE A 236 -8.12 -21.96 1.46
CA PHE A 236 -8.92 -21.64 2.65
C PHE A 236 -8.14 -21.92 3.94
N PRO A 237 -8.33 -21.11 4.99
CA PRO A 237 -7.76 -21.34 6.30
C PRO A 237 -8.38 -22.60 6.93
N HIS A 238 -7.53 -23.45 7.51
CA HIS A 238 -8.00 -24.65 8.21
C HIS A 238 -8.43 -24.32 9.65
N ALA A 239 -9.56 -24.89 10.07
CA ALA A 239 -9.99 -24.86 11.46
C ALA A 239 -9.24 -25.96 12.24
N GLY A 240 -8.05 -25.68 12.78
CA GLY A 240 -7.40 -26.64 13.69
C GLY A 240 -5.88 -26.67 13.81
N GLY A 241 -5.16 -25.56 13.58
CA GLY A 241 -3.76 -25.44 14.00
C GLY A 241 -3.64 -25.05 15.47
N ALA A 242 -2.55 -25.43 16.15
CA ALA A 242 -2.26 -25.01 17.52
C ALA A 242 -1.99 -23.49 17.58
N GLY A 243 -3.07 -22.71 17.68
CA GLY A 243 -3.09 -21.25 17.73
C GLY A 243 -4.53 -20.72 17.75
N GLU A 244 -4.71 -19.42 17.97
CA GLU A 244 -6.02 -18.77 17.83
C GLU A 244 -6.62 -19.10 16.45
N PRO A 245 -7.88 -19.54 16.36
CA PRO A 245 -8.50 -19.86 15.09
C PRO A 245 -8.45 -18.64 14.16
N PHE A 246 -8.03 -18.82 12.90
CA PHE A 246 -8.03 -17.73 11.90
C PHE A 246 -9.33 -16.89 11.92
N TRP A 247 -10.47 -17.55 12.16
CA TRP A 247 -11.79 -16.96 12.25
C TRP A 247 -11.97 -15.98 13.41
N THR A 248 -11.31 -16.19 14.57
CA THR A 248 -11.41 -15.25 15.71
C THR A 248 -10.68 -13.95 15.41
N VAL A 249 -9.46 -14.04 14.87
CA VAL A 249 -8.66 -12.87 14.48
C VAL A 249 -9.30 -12.13 13.31
N SER A 250 -9.89 -12.85 12.35
CA SER A 250 -10.51 -12.23 11.16
C SER A 250 -11.86 -11.60 11.45
N LEU A 251 -12.69 -12.20 12.33
CA LEU A 251 -13.90 -11.54 12.82
C LEU A 251 -13.56 -10.33 13.67
N ALA A 252 -12.55 -10.42 14.54
CA ALA A 252 -12.08 -9.28 15.30
C ALA A 252 -11.55 -8.19 14.38
N ALA A 253 -10.77 -8.52 13.34
CA ALA A 253 -10.30 -7.55 12.35
C ALA A 253 -11.48 -6.91 11.60
N VAL A 254 -12.45 -7.69 11.13
CA VAL A 254 -13.66 -7.15 10.48
C VAL A 254 -14.42 -6.21 11.42
N CYS A 255 -14.57 -6.57 12.70
CA CYS A 255 -15.26 -5.74 13.70
C CYS A 255 -14.46 -4.50 14.13
N VAL A 256 -13.13 -4.57 14.14
CA VAL A 256 -12.24 -3.45 14.50
C VAL A 256 -12.14 -2.43 13.36
N PHE A 257 -12.31 -2.88 12.11
CA PHE A 257 -12.27 -2.03 10.91
C PHE A 257 -13.65 -1.60 10.38
N LEU A 258 -14.73 -2.03 11.04
CA LEU A 258 -16.10 -1.49 10.88
C LEU A 258 -16.31 -0.23 11.73
#